data_AF-A0A0J6WSK9-F1
#
_entry.id   AF-A0A0J6WSK9-F1
#
_cell.length_a   1.000
_cell.length_b   1.000
_cell.length_c   1.000
_cell.angle_alpha   90.00
_cell.angle_beta   90.00
_cell.angle_gamma   90.00
#
_symmetry.space_group_name_H-M   'P 1'
#
loop_
_entity.id
_entity.type
_entity.pdbx_description
1 polymer ?
#
loop_
_entity_poly.entity_id
_entity_poly.type
_entity_poly.pdbx_seq_one_letter_code
_entity_poly.pdbx_strand_id
1 'polypeptide(L)' 'MMAHLNSTVSFEKMLMKFISEEDPMQSMLKWLCERLMEVEVESKLCAEKSERNKERQGYRSGYRVRRFDTRMGTM' A
#
# COMPACT_ATOMS: atom_id res chain seq x y z
N MET A 1 -9.13 -18.37 13.36
CA MET A 1 -7.74 -18.52 12.89
C MET A 1 -7.42 -17.29 12.06
N MET A 2 -6.96 -16.21 12.69
CA MET A 2 -6.55 -15.01 11.99
C MET A 2 -5.06 -15.12 11.73
N ALA A 3 -4.72 -15.48 10.49
CA ALA A 3 -3.37 -15.30 10.00
C ALA A 3 -3.22 -13.82 9.69
N HIS A 4 -2.86 -13.02 10.69
CA HIS A 4 -2.26 -11.72 10.42
C HIS A 4 -1.02 -12.00 9.58
N LEU A 5 -1.08 -11.64 8.30
CA LEU A 5 0.09 -11.58 7.44
C LEU A 5 0.93 -10.40 7.91
N ASN A 6 1.65 -10.59 9.01
CA ASN A 6 2.84 -9.82 9.33
C ASN A 6 3.90 -10.15 8.27
N SER A 7 3.67 -9.72 7.03
CA SER A 7 4.75 -9.57 6.07
C SER A 7 5.50 -8.27 6.40
N THR A 8 5.96 -8.15 7.64
CA THR A 8 7.01 -7.20 7.97
C THR A 8 8.28 -7.83 7.43
N VAL A 9 8.51 -7.65 6.11
CA VAL A 9 9.89 -7.61 5.64
C VAL A 9 10.60 -6.67 6.60
N SER A 10 11.60 -7.16 7.34
CA SER A 10 12.34 -6.34 8.32
C SER A 10 12.59 -4.98 7.69
N PHE A 11 12.31 -3.90 8.44
CA PHE A 11 12.43 -2.54 7.92
C PHE A 11 13.78 -2.34 7.21
N GLU A 12 14.85 -2.90 7.78
CA GLU A 12 16.19 -2.96 7.17
C GLU A 12 16.20 -3.63 5.80
N LYS A 13 15.57 -4.81 5.63
CA LYS A 13 15.48 -5.49 4.34
C LYS A 13 14.70 -4.67 3.30
N MET A 14 13.70 -3.91 3.74
CA MET A 14 12.96 -3.02 2.86
C MET A 14 13.81 -1.81 2.43
N LEU A 15 14.55 -1.21 3.36
CA LEU A 15 15.51 -0.14 3.06
C LEU A 15 16.61 -0.62 2.11
N MET A 16 17.15 -1.82 2.33
CA MET A 16 18.16 -2.42 1.44
C MET A 16 17.63 -2.60 0.02
N LYS A 17 16.35 -2.95 -0.13
CA LYS A 17 15.70 -3.01 -1.45
C LYS A 17 15.68 -1.62 -2.11
N PHE A 18 15.23 -0.58 -1.39
CA PHE A 18 15.13 0.75 -1.97
C PHE A 18 16.49 1.35 -2.35
N ILE A 19 17.54 1.11 -1.57
CA ILE A 19 18.89 1.59 -1.88
C ILE A 19 19.43 1.02 -3.21
N SER A 20 18.93 -0.16 -3.63
CA SER A 20 19.31 -0.77 -4.91
C SER A 20 18.54 -0.23 -6.13
N GLU A 21 17.52 0.61 -5.93
CA GLU A 21 16.77 1.24 -7.01
C GLU A 21 17.52 2.47 -7.58
N GLU A 22 17.24 2.84 -8.83
CA GLU A 22 17.86 4.00 -9.49
C GLU A 22 17.52 5.32 -8.77
N ASP A 23 16.26 5.50 -8.37
CA ASP A 23 15.82 6.56 -7.46
C ASP A 23 15.16 5.93 -6.21
N PRO A 24 15.94 5.73 -5.12
CA PRO A 24 15.46 5.16 -3.87
C PRO A 24 14.31 5.96 -3.25
N MET A 25 14.37 7.29 -3.32
CA MET A 25 13.40 8.18 -2.66
C MET A 25 12.06 8.16 -3.39
N GLN A 26 12.09 8.24 -4.73
CA GLN A 26 10.88 8.12 -5.55
C GLN A 26 10.23 6.74 -5.36
N SER A 27 11.03 5.67 -5.31
CA SER A 27 10.56 4.30 -5.12
C SER A 27 9.92 4.10 -3.74
N MET A 28 10.54 4.65 -2.69
CA MET A 28 9.97 4.67 -1.33
C MET A 28 8.65 5.42 -1.27
N LEU A 29 8.60 6.61 -1.88
CA LEU A 29 7.40 7.45 -1.89
C LEU A 29 6.24 6.73 -2.60
N LYS A 30 6.49 6.13 -3.76
CA LYS A 30 5.49 5.35 -4.49
C LYS A 30 4.95 4.20 -3.66
N TRP A 31 5.84 3.41 -3.05
CA TRP A 31 5.46 2.29 -2.20
C TRP A 31 4.62 2.74 -1.00
N LEU A 32 5.04 3.82 -0.32
CA LEU A 32 4.32 4.36 0.82
C LEU A 32 2.93 4.87 0.42
N CYS A 33 2.83 5.57 -0.70
CA CYS A 33 1.55 6.03 -1.25
C CYS A 33 0.58 4.87 -1.50
N GLU A 34 1.05 3.78 -2.12
CA GLU A 34 0.22 2.58 -2.34
C GLU A 34 -0.25 1.96 -1.02
N ARG A 35 0.64 1.86 -0.01
CA ARG A 35 0.26 1.34 1.32
C ARG A 35 -0.78 2.21 2.00
N LEU A 36 -0.62 3.53 1.97
CA LEU A 36 -1.58 4.45 2.57
C LEU A 36 -2.94 4.37 1.89
N MET A 37 -2.99 4.26 0.57
CA MET A 37 -4.26 4.07 -0.16
C MET A 37 -4.97 2.76 0.23
N GLU A 38 -4.22 1.67 0.39
CA GLU A 38 -4.79 0.40 0.84
C GLU A 38 -5.39 0.50 2.24
N VAL A 39 -4.65 1.06 3.20
CA VAL A 39 -5.12 1.26 4.58
C VAL A 39 -6.36 2.17 4.61
N GLU A 40 -6.37 3.23 3.81
CA GLU A 40 -7.52 4.14 3.71
C GLU A 40 -8.76 3.40 3.18
N VAL A 41 -8.62 2.55 2.16
CA VAL A 41 -9.73 1.76 1.61
C VAL A 41 -10.24 0.74 2.62
N GLU A 42 -9.36 0.05 3.33
CA GLU A 42 -9.74 -0.92 4.37
C GLU A 42 -10.51 -0.26 5.50
N SER A 43 -10.03 0.91 5.96
CA SER A 43 -10.71 1.71 6.97
C SER A 43 -12.11 2.13 6.51
N LYS A 44 -12.25 2.61 5.26
CA LYS A 44 -13.55 3.01 4.69
C LYS A 44 -14.51 1.84 4.52
N LEU A 45 -14.01 0.66 4.17
CA LEU A 45 -14.84 -0.53 3.94
C LEU A 45 -15.15 -1.31 5.22
N CYS A 46 -14.50 -0.99 6.33
CA CYS A 46 -14.50 -1.76 7.58
C CYS A 46 -14.15 -3.24 7.36
N ALA A 47 -13.33 -3.53 6.35
CA ALA A 47 -12.98 -4.90 5.97
C ALA A 47 -11.75 -4.94 5.07
N GLU A 48 -10.86 -5.89 5.34
CA GLU A 48 -9.72 -6.19 4.49
C GLU A 48 -10.14 -6.78 3.14
N LYS A 49 -9.16 -6.91 2.23
CA LYS A 49 -9.35 -7.52 0.92
C LYS A 49 -9.82 -8.97 1.06
N SER A 50 -11.01 -9.26 0.52
CA SER A 50 -11.65 -10.59 0.56
C SER A 50 -12.08 -11.07 1.95
N GLU A 51 -12.00 -10.21 2.97
CA GLU A 51 -12.46 -10.55 4.31
C GLU A 51 -14.00 -10.62 4.38
N ARG A 52 -14.52 -11.64 5.05
CA ARG A 52 -15.95 -11.73 5.35
C ARG A 52 -16.25 -11.00 6.67
N ASN A 53 -16.62 -9.73 6.58
CA ASN A 53 -17.08 -8.94 7.72
C ASN A 53 -18.56 -8.55 7.55
N LYS A 54 -19.37 -8.70 8.61
CA LYS A 54 -20.78 -8.30 8.65
C LYS A 54 -20.96 -6.78 8.68
N GLU A 55 -19.95 -6.05 9.17
CA GLU A 55 -19.94 -4.58 9.26
C GLU A 55 -19.39 -3.92 7.98
N ARG A 56 -19.12 -4.70 6.93
CA ARG A 56 -18.58 -4.20 5.66
C ARG A 56 -19.49 -3.13 5.04
N GLN A 57 -18.93 -1.96 4.74
CA GLN A 57 -19.68 -0.82 4.20
C GLN A 57 -19.61 -0.67 2.67
N GLY A 58 -18.98 -1.61 1.96
CA GLY A 58 -18.92 -1.60 0.49
C GLY A 58 -17.95 -2.62 -0.12
N TYR A 59 -17.76 -2.53 -1.44
CA TYR A 59 -16.90 -3.42 -2.21
C TYR A 59 -15.84 -2.67 -3.02
N ARG A 60 -14.68 -3.29 -3.19
CA ARG A 60 -13.59 -2.78 -4.02
C ARG A 60 -13.96 -2.93 -5.50
N SER A 61 -13.73 -1.89 -6.31
CA SER A 61 -14.03 -1.87 -7.76
C SER A 61 -12.76 -1.84 -8.63
N GLY A 62 -11.75 -2.63 -8.21
CA GLY A 62 -10.43 -2.65 -8.81
C GLY A 62 -9.67 -1.32 -8.65
N TYR A 63 -8.65 -1.12 -9.48
CA TYR A 63 -7.79 0.07 -9.47
C TYR A 63 -8.00 0.91 -10.74
N ARG A 64 -7.58 2.18 -10.69
CA ARG A 64 -7.57 3.10 -11.84
C ARG A 64 -6.21 3.78 -11.89
N VAL A 65 -5.69 3.97 -13.11
CA VAL A 65 -4.40 4.64 -13.33
C VAL A 65 -4.56 6.12 -12.99
N ARG A 66 -3.63 6.66 -12.20
CA ARG A 66 -3.56 8.08 -11.87
C ARG A 66 -2.11 8.51 -11.81
N ARG A 67 -1.79 9.60 -12.52
CA ARG A 67 -0.47 10.24 -12.50
C ARG A 67 -0.41 11.21 -11.32
N PHE A 68 0.69 11.18 -10.59
CA PHE A 68 1.02 12.12 -9.52
C PHE A 68 2.35 12.79 -9.82
N ASP A 69 2.32 14.09 -10.06
CA ASP A 69 3.54 14.89 -10.19
C ASP A 69 3.97 15.37 -8.81
N THR A 70 5.10 14.87 -8.32
CA THR A 70 5.65 15.18 -7.00
C THR A 70 7.01 15.87 -7.12
N ARG A 71 7.52 16.42 -6.01
CA ARG A 71 8.89 16.98 -5.98
C ARG A 71 9.98 15.93 -6.19
N MET A 72 9.67 14.65 -5.96
CA MET A 72 10.58 13.51 -6.17
C MET A 72 10.36 12.86 -7.55
N GLY A 73 9.72 13.57 -8.48
CA GLY A 73 9.41 13.07 -9.83
C GLY A 73 7.94 12.66 -10.00
N THR A 74 7.64 12.17 -11.19
CA THR A 74 6.30 11.73 -11.58
C THR A 74 6.13 10.24 -11.25
N MET A 75 5.03 9.89 -10.58
CA MET A 75 4.64 8.49 -10.31
C MET A 75 3.24 8.16 -10.81
#